data_AF-A0A7C4H6V9-F1
#
_entry.id   AF-A0A7C4H6V9-F1
#
_cell.length_a   1.000
_cell.length_b   1.000
_cell.length_c   1.000
_cell.angle_alpha   90.00
_cell.angle_beta   90.00
_cell.angle_gamma   90.00
#
_symmetry.space_group_name_H-M   'P 1'
#
loop_
_entity.id
_entity.type
_entity.pdbx_description
1 polymer ?
#
loop_
_entity_poly.entity_id
_entity_poly.type
_entity_poly.pdbx_seq_one_letter_code
_entity_poly.pdbx_strand_id
1 'polypeptide(L)' 'MEEVEVLVENPEEARRAVEEAARSRVRRLVLRVKALDAASAAEAVREALRDTLPFTVIAEVAG' A
#
# COMPACT_ATOMS: atom_id res chain seq x y z
N MET A 1 10.34 -6.58 14.73
CA MET A 1 9.19 -5.76 14.29
C MET A 1 8.96 -6.11 12.84
N GLU A 2 7.79 -6.64 12.48
CA GLU A 2 7.56 -7.10 11.10
C GLU A 2 7.12 -5.93 10.21
N GLU A 3 7.93 -5.70 9.18
CA GLU A 3 7.73 -4.76 8.08
C GLU A 3 7.52 -5.60 6.82
N VAL A 4 6.52 -5.26 6.03
CA VAL A 4 6.20 -5.95 4.78
C VAL A 4 6.31 -4.96 3.64
N GLU A 5 7.08 -5.33 2.61
CA GLU A 5 7.24 -4.57 1.37
C GLU A 5 6.57 -5.34 0.23
N VAL A 6 5.71 -4.66 -0.52
CA VAL A 6 4.99 -5.25 -1.66
C VAL A 6 5.07 -4.31 -2.85
N LEU A 7 5.49 -4.84 -4.01
CA LEU A 7 5.39 -4.14 -5.29
C LEU A 7 3.98 -4.34 -5.85
N VAL A 8 3.32 -3.25 -6.22
CA VAL A 8 1.97 -3.24 -6.77
C VAL A 8 1.94 -2.48 -8.08
N GLU A 9 1.34 -3.08 -9.10
CA GLU A 9 1.24 -2.49 -10.45
C GLU A 9 -0.14 -1.89 -10.72
N ASN A 10 -1.13 -2.19 -9.87
CA ASN A 10 -2.49 -1.69 -10.00
C ASN A 10 -3.18 -1.48 -8.63
N PRO A 11 -4.29 -0.71 -8.58
CA PRO A 11 -5.02 -0.46 -7.34
C PRO A 11 -5.61 -1.72 -6.66
N GLU A 12 -5.96 -2.75 -7.43
CA GLU A 12 -6.50 -4.00 -6.86
C GLU A 12 -5.44 -4.76 -6.05
N GLU A 13 -4.19 -4.81 -6.52
CA GLU A 13 -3.06 -5.39 -5.80
C GLU A 13 -2.76 -4.63 -4.51
N ALA A 14 -2.76 -3.29 -4.56
CA ALA A 14 -2.60 -2.45 -3.37
C ALA A 14 -3.66 -2.77 -2.31
N ARG A 15 -4.92 -2.93 -2.72
CA ARG A 15 -6.01 -3.30 -1.82
C ARG A 15 -5.81 -4.69 -1.21
N ARG A 16 -5.44 -5.69 -2.00
CA ARG A 16 -5.18 -7.05 -1.49
C ARG A 16 -4.02 -7.06 -0.49
N ALA A 17 -2.92 -6.39 -0.80
CA ALA A 17 -1.77 -6.30 0.09
C ALA A 17 -2.14 -5.66 1.44
N VAL A 18 -2.99 -4.62 1.42
CA VAL A 18 -3.51 -3.98 2.62
C VAL A 18 -4.42 -4.92 3.42
N GLU A 19 -5.34 -5.63 2.77
CA GLU A 19 -6.24 -6.59 3.43
C GLU A 19 -5.45 -7.73 4.10
N GLU A 20 -4.41 -8.24 3.44
CA GLU A 20 -3.51 -9.27 3.99
C GLU A 20 -2.67 -8.72 5.16
N ALA A 21 -2.11 -7.52 5.02
CA ALA A 21 -1.38 -6.84 6.07
C ALA A 21 -2.24 -6.63 7.33
N ALA A 22 -3.50 -6.22 7.15
CA ALA A 22 -4.46 -6.05 8.24
C ALA A 22 -4.70 -7.34 9.02
N ARG A 23 -4.77 -8.49 8.31
CA ARG A 23 -4.92 -9.82 8.93
C ARG A 23 -3.64 -10.28 9.63
N SER A 24 -2.47 -9.90 9.12
CA SER A 24 -1.16 -10.35 9.59
C SER A 24 -0.59 -9.54 10.77
N ARG A 25 -1.36 -8.65 11.41
CA ARG A 25 -0.92 -7.80 12.55
C ARG A 25 0.39 -7.05 12.31
N VAL A 26 0.67 -6.67 11.06
CA VAL A 26 1.87 -5.90 10.73
C VAL A 26 1.76 -4.49 11.32
N ARG A 27 2.90 -3.88 11.68
CA ARG A 27 2.93 -2.48 12.14
C ARG A 27 3.17 -1.50 10.99
N ARG A 28 3.77 -1.96 9.91
CA ARG A 28 4.11 -1.14 8.75
C ARG A 28 4.01 -1.95 7.46
N LEU A 29 3.36 -1.36 6.47
CA LEU A 29 3.27 -1.85 5.10
C LEU A 29 3.88 -0.79 4.17
N VAL A 30 4.86 -1.19 3.37
CA VAL A 30 5.44 -0.37 2.31
C VAL A 30 4.89 -0.86 0.99
N LEU A 31 4.09 -0.02 0.33
CA LEU A 31 3.54 -0.28 -1.00
C LEU A 31 4.41 0.44 -2.02
N ARG A 32 5.13 -0.34 -2.83
CA ARG A 32 5.88 0.20 -3.97
C ARG A 32 4.97 0.20 -5.18
N VAL A 33 4.44 1.37 -5.52
CA VAL A 33 3.49 1.55 -6.61
C VAL A 33 4.24 1.90 -7.88
N LYS A 34 4.04 1.11 -8.93
CA LYS A 34 4.54 1.46 -10.26
C LYS A 34 3.62 2.53 -10.86
N ALA A 35 4.03 3.79 -10.75
CA ALA A 35 3.25 4.94 -11.21
C ALA A 35 4.15 5.95 -11.93
N LEU A 36 3.54 6.79 -12.77
CA LEU A 36 4.25 7.85 -13.49
C LEU A 36 4.78 8.94 -12.55
N ASP A 37 4.07 9.18 -11.44
CA ASP A 37 4.38 10.22 -10.47
C ASP A 37 3.78 9.91 -9.09
N ALA A 38 4.22 10.67 -8.08
CA ALA A 38 3.81 10.49 -6.69
C ALA A 38 2.33 10.79 -6.42
N ALA A 39 1.69 11.69 -7.19
CA ALA A 39 0.27 12.00 -7.02
C ALA A 39 -0.59 10.82 -7.51
N SER A 40 -0.26 10.27 -8.68
CA SER A 40 -0.89 9.07 -9.23
C SER A 40 -0.77 7.87 -8.28
N ALA A 41 0.41 7.66 -7.67
CA ALA A 41 0.61 6.62 -6.67
C ALA A 41 -0.22 6.85 -5.40
N ALA A 42 -0.26 8.09 -4.90
CA ALA A 42 -1.04 8.43 -3.72
C ALA A 42 -2.55 8.26 -3.95
N GLU A 43 -3.06 8.59 -5.13
CA GLU A 43 -4.47 8.43 -5.48
C GLU A 43 -4.88 6.96 -5.59
N ALA A 44 -4.06 6.13 -6.25
CA ALA A 44 -4.27 4.69 -6.32
C ALA A 44 -4.31 4.03 -4.93
N VAL A 45 -3.42 4.45 -4.03
CA VAL A 45 -3.42 3.97 -2.64
C VAL A 45 -4.63 4.52 -1.88
N ARG A 46 -4.99 5.79 -2.06
CA ARG A 46 -6.14 6.40 -1.36
C ARG A 46 -7.48 5.74 -1.75
N GLU A 47 -7.65 5.37 -3.02
CA GLU A 47 -8.82 4.61 -3.46
C GLU A 47 -8.88 3.21 -2.84
N ALA A 48 -7.72 2.55 -2.68
CA ALA A 48 -7.62 1.26 -2.01
C ALA A 48 -7.86 1.36 -0.50
N LEU A 49 -7.47 2.49 0.11
CA LEU A 49 -7.56 2.78 1.54
C LEU A 49 -8.82 3.59 1.87
N ARG A 50 -10.00 3.00 1.66
CA ARG A 50 -11.27 3.61 2.07
C ARG A 50 -11.53 3.56 3.59
N ASP A 51 -10.77 2.76 4.33
CA ASP A 51 -10.98 2.49 5.76
C ASP A 51 -9.82 2.95 6.66
N THR A 52 -10.10 3.04 7.97
CA THR A 52 -9.09 3.36 8.99
C THR A 52 -8.25 2.10 9.26
N LEU A 53 -6.94 2.16 8.96
CA LEU A 53 -6.04 1.03 9.16
C LEU A 53 -5.35 1.07 10.53
N PRO A 54 -5.11 -0.09 11.18
CA PRO A 54 -4.38 -0.18 12.45
C PRO A 54 -2.85 -0.13 12.28
N PHE A 55 -2.33 0.25 11.10
CA PHE A 55 -0.92 0.30 10.77
C PHE A 55 -0.58 1.45 9.81
N THR A 56 0.70 1.80 9.72
CA THR A 56 1.18 2.82 8.79
C THR A 56 1.37 2.22 7.40
N VAL A 57 0.81 2.88 6.38
CA VAL A 57 1.06 2.58 4.96
C VAL A 57 1.97 3.66 4.40
N ILE A 58 3.07 3.25 3.78
CA ILE A 58 3.98 4.13 3.05
C ILE A 58 3.83 3.79 1.58
N ALA A 59 3.46 4.76 0.77
CA ALA A 59 3.40 4.61 -0.68
C ALA A 59 4.69 5.17 -1.29
N GLU A 60 5.47 4.33 -1.96
CA GLU A 60 6.68 4.72 -2.68
C GLU A 60 6.48 4.51 -4.18
N VAL A 61 6.96 5.44 -5.00
CA VAL A 61 6.92 5.27 -6.46
C VAL A 61 8.11 4.43 -6.90
N ALA A 62 7.84 3.28 -7.50
CA ALA A 62 8.84 2.52 -8.22
C ALA A 62 8.96 3.10 -9.64
N GLY A 63 10.04 3.88 -9.86
CA GLY A 63 10.43 4.38 -11.19
C GLY A 63 11.08 3.33 -12.07
#